data_AF-A0A7S2Q1E5-F1
#
_entry.id   AF-A0A7S2Q1E5-F1
#
_cell.length_a   1.000
_cell.length_b   1.000
_cell.length_c   1.000
_cell.angle_alpha   90.00
_cell.angle_beta   90.00
_cell.angle_gamma   90.00
#
_symmetry.space_group_name_H-M   'P 1'
#
loop_
_entity.id
_entity.type
_entity.pdbx_description
1 polymer ?
#
loop_
_entity_poly.entity_id
_entity_poly.type
_entity_poly.pdbx_seq_one_letter_code
_entity_poly.pdbx_strand_id
1 'polypeptide(L)'
;VVRPRMRLGVAFAGAEKETEDADFAGPARSSAWFTMRDEHPSASSTGPPPSAAARPPWQGAWGGASPGHGSDRSTAASSASTRGDAADWAAWRFGDTLTFAVRTSDLLGAGLRLRLRVQSDVVCLGPLQVQLPHRAQDYGEAVVDLRSRVLPASVPAWSPHQFFGGSECEFECPPAWETPALVFPLARVNDSPLSGVEVSTLARVALSFSVNADPTVLLREAEQFEMPLTYKVADGLLSCMHAPLAP
;
A
#
# COMPACT_ATOMS: atom_id res chain seq x y z
N VAL A 1 15.89 -28.48 11.09
CA VAL A 1 14.54 -27.86 10.96
C VAL A 1 14.41 -27.42 9.51
N VAL A 2 13.54 -28.07 8.74
CA VAL A 2 13.21 -27.62 7.39
C VAL A 2 12.36 -26.36 7.54
N ARG A 3 12.75 -25.27 6.86
CA ARG A 3 11.97 -24.03 6.86
C ARG A 3 11.19 -23.94 5.54
N PRO A 4 9.90 -23.58 5.58
CA PRO A 4 9.17 -23.30 4.36
C PRO A 4 9.80 -22.10 3.66
N ARG A 5 9.74 -22.07 2.32
CA ARG A 5 10.03 -20.90 1.51
C ARG A 5 8.72 -20.21 1.18
N MET A 6 8.70 -18.88 1.30
CA MET A 6 7.51 -18.08 1.01
C MET A 6 7.81 -17.10 -0.12
N ARG A 7 6.88 -16.95 -1.05
CA ARG A 7 6.95 -15.98 -2.14
C ARG A 7 5.64 -15.25 -2.29
N LEU A 8 5.70 -13.96 -2.61
CA LEU A 8 4.53 -13.16 -2.89
C LEU A 8 4.41 -12.95 -4.41
N GLY A 9 3.43 -13.61 -5.01
CA GLY A 9 2.98 -13.35 -6.37
C GLY A 9 2.09 -12.10 -6.40
N VAL A 10 2.32 -11.25 -7.38
CA VAL A 10 1.60 -10.01 -7.63
C VAL A 10 1.20 -9.96 -9.09
N ALA A 11 -0.09 -9.80 -9.38
CA ALA A 11 -0.60 -9.81 -10.74
C ALA A 11 -1.57 -8.66 -11.05
N PHE A 12 -1.40 -8.09 -12.24
CA PHE A 12 -2.31 -7.18 -12.92
C PHE A 12 -2.85 -7.85 -14.20
N ALA A 13 -3.87 -7.27 -14.82
CA ALA A 13 -4.50 -7.80 -16.03
C ALA A 13 -3.47 -7.99 -17.18
N GLY A 14 -2.89 -9.18 -17.27
CA GLY A 14 -1.88 -9.56 -18.27
C GLY A 14 -0.41 -9.51 -17.81
N ALA A 15 -0.11 -9.19 -16.55
CA ALA A 15 1.25 -9.22 -16.00
C ALA A 15 1.27 -9.91 -14.63
N GLU A 16 2.15 -10.89 -14.45
CA GLU A 16 2.40 -11.56 -13.17
C GLU A 16 3.89 -11.45 -12.85
N LYS A 17 4.21 -11.05 -11.62
CA LYS A 17 5.57 -11.07 -11.07
C LYS A 17 5.53 -11.71 -9.69
N GLU A 18 6.67 -12.21 -9.25
CA GLU A 18 6.80 -12.87 -7.96
C GLU A 18 8.06 -12.34 -7.28
N THR A 19 8.03 -12.18 -5.97
CA THR A 19 9.22 -11.85 -5.18
C THR A 19 10.18 -13.03 -5.14
N GLU A 20 11.41 -12.77 -4.74
CA GLU A 20 12.34 -13.77 -4.24
C GLU A 20 11.78 -14.43 -2.95
N ASP A 21 12.52 -15.42 -2.46
CA ASP A 21 12.18 -16.13 -1.24
C ASP A 21 12.26 -15.18 -0.04
N ALA A 22 11.19 -15.12 0.75
CA ALA A 22 11.13 -14.28 1.93
C ALA A 22 12.08 -14.75 3.02
N ASP A 23 12.67 -13.79 3.73
CA ASP A 23 13.45 -14.05 4.92
C ASP A 23 12.54 -14.23 6.13
N PHE A 24 12.79 -15.30 6.88
CA PHE A 24 12.15 -15.54 8.17
C PHE A 24 12.77 -14.62 9.23
N ALA A 25 12.02 -13.60 9.67
CA ALA A 25 12.48 -12.63 10.65
C ALA A 25 12.32 -13.10 12.11
N GLY A 26 11.83 -14.33 12.33
CA GLY A 26 11.58 -14.87 13.67
C GLY A 26 10.14 -14.70 14.13
N PRO A 27 9.80 -15.27 15.31
CA PRO A 27 8.55 -14.92 15.99
C PRO A 27 8.54 -13.41 16.23
N ALA A 28 7.45 -12.74 15.86
CA ALA A 28 7.29 -11.32 16.06
C ALA A 28 7.30 -11.04 17.57
N ARG A 29 8.47 -10.76 18.15
CA ARG A 29 8.54 -10.26 19.52
C ARG A 29 7.73 -8.98 19.54
N SER A 30 6.65 -8.98 20.33
CA SER A 30 5.70 -7.88 20.47
C SER A 30 6.41 -6.57 20.81
N SER A 31 6.86 -5.82 19.79
CA SER A 31 7.15 -4.37 19.80
C SER A 31 8.03 -4.01 18.60
N ALA A 32 7.61 -2.98 17.85
CA ALA A 32 8.34 -2.28 16.79
C ALA A 32 8.34 -2.92 15.39
N TRP A 33 7.16 -3.17 14.84
CA TRP A 33 6.98 -3.20 13.38
C TRP A 33 6.80 -1.76 12.91
N PHE A 34 7.69 -1.31 12.01
CA PHE A 34 7.82 0.05 11.50
C PHE A 34 8.28 1.10 12.52
N THR A 35 9.52 0.99 13.02
CA THR A 35 10.31 2.22 13.10
C THR A 35 10.79 2.52 11.69
N MET A 36 10.48 3.73 11.23
CA MET A 36 11.04 4.32 10.02
C MET A 36 12.52 3.97 9.90
N ARG A 37 12.96 3.88 8.65
CA ARG A 37 14.37 3.93 8.28
C ARG A 37 14.94 5.24 8.85
N ASP A 38 15.41 5.22 10.09
CA ASP A 38 16.29 6.24 10.65
C ASP A 38 17.61 6.09 9.88
N GLU A 39 17.65 6.70 8.71
CA GLU A 39 18.91 7.06 8.08
C GLU A 39 19.52 8.10 9.01
N HIS A 40 20.34 7.65 9.94
CA HIS A 40 21.23 8.50 10.72
C HIS A 40 22.39 8.89 9.78
N PRO A 41 22.47 10.11 9.23
CA PRO A 41 23.73 10.60 8.71
C PRO A 41 24.64 10.82 9.93
N SER A 42 25.59 9.91 10.12
CA SER A 42 26.78 10.20 10.92
C SER A 42 27.64 11.20 10.14
N ALA A 43 27.24 12.48 10.19
CA ALA A 43 28.01 13.58 9.65
C ALA A 43 28.43 14.48 10.81
N SER A 44 29.63 14.24 11.32
CA SER A 44 30.40 15.22 12.08
C SER A 44 30.75 16.39 11.15
N SER A 45 29.84 17.35 11.02
CA SER A 45 30.08 18.61 10.30
C SER A 45 30.01 19.76 11.30
N THR A 46 31.18 20.15 11.80
CA THR A 46 31.38 21.36 12.60
C THR A 46 31.30 22.57 11.65
N GLY A 47 30.10 23.09 11.42
CA GLY A 47 29.84 24.31 10.65
C GLY A 47 29.29 25.44 11.54
N PRO A 48 29.64 26.71 11.29
CA PRO A 48 29.23 27.85 12.11
C PRO A 48 27.72 28.16 12.00
N PRO A 49 27.13 28.83 13.00
CA PRO A 49 25.68 29.06 13.06
C PRO A 49 25.19 30.01 11.95
N PRO A 50 24.04 29.73 11.30
CA PRO A 50 23.44 30.66 10.36
C PRO A 50 22.84 31.88 11.08
N SER A 51 23.14 33.04 10.52
CA SER A 51 22.62 34.35 10.90
C SER A 51 21.10 34.43 10.73
N ALA A 52 20.43 34.99 11.75
CA ALA A 52 18.99 35.18 11.79
C ALA A 52 18.48 35.98 10.58
N ALA A 53 17.70 35.33 9.71
CA ALA A 53 16.96 35.97 8.65
C ALA A 53 15.46 35.70 8.83
N ALA A 54 14.73 36.81 8.81
CA ALA A 54 13.29 37.03 8.88
C ALA A 54 12.34 35.85 8.59
N ARG A 55 11.42 35.61 9.54
CA ARG A 55 10.19 34.84 9.32
C ARG A 55 9.20 35.68 8.48
N PRO A 56 8.53 35.12 7.47
CA PRO A 56 7.47 35.82 6.73
C PRO A 56 6.18 35.97 7.58
N PRO A 57 5.46 37.10 7.48
CA PRO A 57 4.26 37.38 8.27
C PRO A 57 2.99 36.96 7.51
N TRP A 58 2.54 35.72 7.71
CA TRP A 58 1.17 35.33 7.37
C TRP A 58 0.71 34.16 8.25
N GLN A 59 0.57 34.41 9.55
CA GLN A 59 -0.32 33.63 10.41
C GLN A 59 -1.33 34.61 11.01
N GLY A 60 -2.40 34.89 10.26
CA GLY A 60 -3.67 35.35 10.82
C GLY A 60 -4.40 34.12 11.38
N ALA A 61 -4.58 34.01 12.69
CA ALA A 61 -5.71 34.58 13.41
C ALA A 61 -7.06 33.98 12.95
N TRP A 62 -7.32 32.75 13.39
CA TRP A 62 -8.68 32.22 13.51
C TRP A 62 -8.96 31.99 14.99
N GLY A 63 -9.54 33.02 15.62
CA GLY A 63 -10.19 32.93 16.92
C GLY A 63 -11.70 32.88 16.72
N GLY A 64 -12.39 32.07 17.52
CA GLY A 64 -13.86 31.98 17.57
C GLY A 64 -14.29 30.55 17.90
N ALA A 65 -14.29 30.17 19.17
CA ALA A 65 -15.41 30.28 20.11
C ALA A 65 -16.17 28.95 20.26
N SER A 66 -15.92 28.26 21.38
CA SER A 66 -16.82 27.25 21.96
C SER A 66 -17.84 27.93 22.86
N PRO A 67 -19.07 27.38 22.93
CA PRO A 67 -19.60 27.00 24.23
C PRO A 67 -20.24 25.61 24.22
N GLY A 68 -20.00 24.84 25.29
CA GLY A 68 -20.37 23.44 25.40
C GLY A 68 -21.78 23.16 25.93
N HIS A 69 -22.08 21.87 26.10
CA HIS A 69 -22.96 21.37 27.15
C HIS A 69 -22.74 19.87 27.34
N GLY A 70 -22.70 19.45 28.61
CA GLY A 70 -22.40 18.10 29.03
C GLY A 70 -23.56 17.13 28.82
N SER A 71 -23.22 15.85 28.81
CA SER A 71 -24.12 14.79 29.23
C SER A 71 -23.31 13.63 29.76
N ASP A 72 -23.22 13.56 31.09
CA ASP A 72 -22.79 12.40 31.83
C ASP A 72 -23.81 11.27 31.66
N ARG A 73 -23.36 10.12 31.14
CA ARG A 73 -24.00 8.84 31.47
C ARG A 73 -22.97 7.72 31.49
N SER A 74 -22.58 7.37 32.72
CA SER A 74 -21.81 6.18 33.06
C SER A 74 -22.61 4.89 32.85
N THR A 75 -21.85 3.79 32.75
CA THR A 75 -22.21 2.37 33.00
C THR A 75 -23.04 1.70 31.89
N ALA A 76 -22.66 0.55 31.31
CA ALA A 76 -21.89 -0.56 31.87
C ALA A 76 -21.11 -1.34 30.81
N ALA A 77 -20.11 -2.05 31.31
CA ALA A 77 -19.17 -2.91 30.61
C ALA A 77 -19.85 -3.95 29.69
N SER A 78 -19.33 -4.05 28.48
CA SER A 78 -19.19 -5.31 27.73
C SER A 78 -18.02 -5.17 26.76
N SER A 79 -16.87 -4.77 27.29
CA SER A 79 -15.59 -5.06 26.66
C SER A 79 -15.30 -6.54 26.89
N ALA A 80 -16.01 -7.41 26.17
CA ALA A 80 -15.45 -8.69 25.80
C ALA A 80 -14.27 -8.37 24.87
N SER A 81 -13.16 -7.98 25.49
CA SER A 81 -11.84 -8.09 24.89
C SER A 81 -11.71 -9.56 24.56
N THR A 82 -12.06 -9.93 23.33
CA THR A 82 -11.51 -11.08 22.63
C THR A 82 -10.02 -10.84 22.61
N ARG A 83 -9.39 -11.16 23.75
CA ARG A 83 -8.00 -11.51 23.94
C ARG A 83 -7.83 -12.85 23.22
N GLY A 84 -8.25 -12.89 21.95
CA GLY A 84 -7.87 -13.92 21.04
C GLY A 84 -6.38 -13.78 20.99
N ASP A 85 -5.71 -14.85 21.40
CA ASP A 85 -4.31 -15.09 21.15
C ASP A 85 -3.92 -14.33 19.90
N ALA A 86 -3.20 -13.21 20.09
CA ALA A 86 -2.36 -12.69 19.04
C ALA A 86 -1.29 -13.76 18.90
N ALA A 87 -1.68 -14.86 18.23
CA ALA A 87 -0.84 -15.99 17.95
C ALA A 87 0.46 -15.41 17.43
N ASP A 88 1.61 -15.96 17.83
CA ASP A 88 2.90 -15.52 17.34
C ASP A 88 2.97 -15.72 15.82
N TRP A 89 2.40 -14.78 15.05
CA TRP A 89 2.49 -14.75 13.60
C TRP A 89 3.97 -14.53 13.34
N ALA A 90 4.64 -15.55 12.82
CA ALA A 90 6.02 -15.41 12.42
C ALA A 90 6.11 -14.31 11.34
N ALA A 91 6.99 -13.34 11.56
CA ALA A 91 7.16 -12.24 10.63
C ALA A 91 8.03 -12.72 9.47
N TRP A 92 7.48 -12.67 8.26
CA TRP A 92 8.21 -12.86 7.02
C TRP A 92 8.45 -11.51 6.37
N ARG A 93 9.64 -11.30 5.81
CA ARG A 93 10.00 -10.06 5.12
C ARG A 93 10.37 -10.36 3.68
N PHE A 94 9.75 -9.62 2.78
CA PHE A 94 10.11 -9.59 1.37
C PHE A 94 11.00 -8.37 1.15
N GLY A 95 12.19 -8.57 0.58
CA GLY A 95 13.18 -7.50 0.35
C GLY A 95 13.03 -6.78 -0.99
N ASP A 96 12.10 -7.23 -1.83
CA ASP A 96 12.04 -6.82 -3.22
C ASP A 96 11.04 -5.70 -3.48
N THR A 97 11.27 -4.98 -4.58
CA THR A 97 10.33 -4.02 -5.13
C THR A 97 9.88 -4.50 -6.50
N LEU A 98 8.56 -4.64 -6.69
CA LEU A 98 7.98 -5.06 -7.96
C LEU A 98 7.38 -3.85 -8.69
N THR A 99 7.95 -3.50 -9.85
CA THR A 99 7.47 -2.37 -10.67
C THR A 99 6.55 -2.86 -11.78
N PHE A 100 5.41 -2.21 -11.99
CA PHE A 100 4.47 -2.52 -13.06
C PHE A 100 4.12 -1.27 -13.84
N ALA A 101 3.90 -1.41 -15.15
CA ALA A 101 3.22 -0.40 -15.93
C ALA A 101 1.71 -0.60 -15.74
N VAL A 102 1.05 0.38 -15.14
CA VAL A 102 -0.39 0.33 -14.84
C VAL A 102 -1.15 1.15 -15.88
N ARG A 103 -2.20 0.58 -16.45
CA ARG A 103 -3.11 1.27 -17.37
C ARG A 103 -4.34 1.78 -16.61
N THR A 104 -5.04 2.75 -17.17
CA THR A 104 -6.31 3.23 -16.59
C THR A 104 -7.36 2.11 -16.48
N SER A 105 -7.34 1.12 -17.37
CA SER A 105 -8.18 -0.08 -17.27
C SER A 105 -7.91 -0.92 -16.02
N ASP A 106 -6.67 -0.89 -15.51
CA ASP A 106 -6.29 -1.64 -14.31
C ASP A 106 -6.76 -0.93 -13.03
N LEU A 107 -6.85 0.41 -13.07
CA LEU A 107 -7.43 1.23 -12.00
C LEU A 107 -8.95 1.03 -11.87
N LEU A 108 -9.62 0.76 -13.00
CA LEU A 108 -11.07 0.51 -13.08
C LEU A 108 -11.43 -0.98 -13.00
N GLY A 109 -10.42 -1.84 -13.11
CA GLY A 109 -10.60 -3.28 -13.20
C GLY A 109 -10.77 -3.94 -11.83
N ALA A 110 -10.44 -5.22 -11.78
CA ALA A 110 -10.48 -5.99 -10.54
C ALA A 110 -9.44 -5.53 -9.50
N GLY A 111 -8.46 -4.68 -9.88
CA GLY A 111 -7.37 -4.27 -9.02
C GLY A 111 -6.16 -5.21 -9.07
N LEU A 112 -5.26 -5.04 -8.11
CA LEU A 112 -4.02 -5.80 -7.98
C LEU A 112 -4.23 -7.08 -7.19
N ARG A 113 -3.96 -8.24 -7.80
CA ARG A 113 -4.10 -9.53 -7.14
C ARG A 113 -2.81 -9.93 -6.44
N LEU A 114 -2.89 -10.20 -5.15
CA LEU A 114 -1.80 -10.69 -4.30
C LEU A 114 -2.01 -12.17 -4.01
N ARG A 115 -0.98 -13.00 -4.18
CA ARG A 115 -1.01 -14.44 -3.88
C ARG A 115 0.22 -14.82 -3.08
N LEU A 116 0.03 -15.31 -1.87
CA LEU A 116 1.14 -15.88 -1.10
C LEU A 116 1.28 -17.35 -1.45
N ARG A 117 2.46 -17.72 -1.95
CA ARG A 117 2.83 -19.11 -2.24
C ARG A 117 3.79 -19.62 -1.19
N VAL A 118 3.53 -20.83 -0.72
CA VAL A 118 4.42 -21.54 0.20
C VAL A 118 4.98 -22.75 -0.53
N GLN A 119 6.30 -22.87 -0.53
CA GLN A 119 7.03 -24.00 -1.07
C GLN A 119 7.69 -24.75 0.09
N SER A 120 7.43 -26.04 0.16
CA SER A 120 8.05 -26.94 1.14
C SER A 120 8.82 -28.00 0.38
N ASP A 121 10.13 -27.83 0.29
CA ASP A 121 10.99 -28.70 -0.53
C ASP A 121 11.23 -30.07 0.10
N VAL A 122 10.92 -30.23 1.39
CA VAL A 122 11.11 -31.47 2.13
C VAL A 122 9.92 -31.71 3.05
N VAL A 123 9.21 -32.81 2.83
CA VAL A 123 8.22 -33.32 3.78
C VAL A 123 8.87 -34.43 4.59
N CYS A 124 8.99 -34.22 5.90
CA CYS A 124 9.48 -35.24 6.82
C CYS A 124 8.31 -36.14 7.23
N LEU A 125 8.31 -37.38 6.79
CA LEU A 125 7.40 -38.44 7.25
C LEU A 125 8.17 -39.32 8.23
N GLY A 126 8.27 -38.87 9.49
CA GLY A 126 9.11 -39.53 10.49
C GLY A 126 10.61 -39.45 10.14
N PRO A 127 11.37 -40.57 10.16
CA PRO A 127 12.78 -40.57 9.75
C PRO A 127 12.96 -40.45 8.22
N LEU A 128 11.89 -40.63 7.44
CA LEU A 128 11.96 -40.56 5.98
C LEU A 128 11.83 -39.11 5.51
N GLN A 129 12.86 -38.62 4.83
CA GLN A 129 12.80 -37.35 4.11
C GLN A 129 12.41 -37.64 2.67
N VAL A 130 11.22 -37.23 2.27
CA VAL A 130 10.76 -37.35 0.88
C VAL A 130 10.79 -35.97 0.25
N GLN A 131 11.60 -35.83 -0.79
CA GLN A 131 11.58 -34.65 -1.65
C GLN A 131 10.37 -34.79 -2.57
N LEU A 132 9.32 -34.03 -2.30
CA LEU A 132 8.18 -33.95 -3.20
C LEU A 132 8.55 -33.07 -4.39
N PRO A 133 8.04 -33.36 -5.60
CA PRO A 133 8.19 -32.45 -6.73
C PRO A 133 7.65 -31.07 -6.33
N HIS A 134 8.47 -30.04 -6.57
CA HIS A 134 8.29 -28.62 -6.21
C HIS A 134 6.89 -28.07 -6.52
N ARG A 135 5.91 -28.41 -5.69
CA ARG A 135 4.53 -27.93 -5.84
C ARG A 135 4.36 -26.74 -4.93
N ALA A 136 4.52 -25.55 -5.50
CA ALA A 136 4.09 -24.33 -4.84
C ALA A 136 2.60 -24.45 -4.50
N GLN A 137 2.27 -24.27 -3.23
CA GLN A 137 0.89 -24.24 -2.77
C GLN A 137 0.48 -22.79 -2.59
N ASP A 138 -0.60 -22.38 -3.25
CA ASP A 138 -1.24 -21.10 -2.99
C ASP A 138 -1.82 -21.13 -1.57
N TYR A 139 -1.26 -20.31 -0.69
CA TYR A 139 -1.63 -20.25 0.72
C TYR A 139 -2.82 -19.34 0.93
N GLY A 140 -2.81 -18.15 0.32
CA GLY A 140 -3.90 -17.20 0.41
C GLY A 140 -3.80 -16.11 -0.64
N GLU A 141 -4.92 -15.44 -0.87
CA GLU A 141 -5.08 -14.45 -1.92
C GLU A 141 -5.77 -13.19 -1.39
N ALA A 142 -5.37 -12.03 -1.91
CA ALA A 142 -6.11 -10.79 -1.73
C ALA A 142 -6.18 -10.02 -3.03
N VAL A 143 -7.15 -9.12 -3.11
CA VAL A 143 -7.31 -8.17 -4.21
C VAL A 143 -7.23 -6.77 -3.61
N VAL A 144 -6.33 -5.96 -4.16
CA VAL A 144 -6.07 -4.59 -3.74
C VAL A 144 -6.65 -3.65 -4.77
N ASP A 145 -7.67 -2.91 -4.38
CA ASP A 145 -8.22 -1.83 -5.19
C ASP A 145 -7.28 -0.61 -5.13
N LEU A 146 -6.62 -0.33 -6.25
CA LEU A 146 -5.71 0.80 -6.35
C LEU A 146 -6.43 2.14 -6.17
N ARG A 147 -7.63 2.27 -6.74
CA ARG A 147 -8.38 3.53 -6.78
C ARG A 147 -8.94 3.89 -5.41
N SER A 148 -9.54 2.93 -4.71
CA SER A 148 -10.19 3.22 -3.42
C SER A 148 -9.25 3.14 -2.22
N ARG A 149 -8.11 2.44 -2.33
CA ARG A 149 -7.19 2.24 -1.21
C ARG A 149 -5.80 2.84 -1.39
N VAL A 150 -5.18 2.66 -2.55
CA VAL A 150 -3.77 3.02 -2.75
C VAL A 150 -3.63 4.50 -3.10
N LEU A 151 -4.30 4.96 -4.16
CA LEU A 151 -4.20 6.35 -4.62
C LEU A 151 -4.61 7.38 -3.54
N PRO A 152 -5.70 7.18 -2.76
CA PRO A 152 -6.08 8.15 -1.73
C PRO A 152 -5.12 8.19 -0.54
N ALA A 153 -4.33 7.13 -0.32
CA ALA A 153 -3.33 7.06 0.74
C ALA A 153 -1.94 7.56 0.28
N SER A 154 -1.79 7.91 -0.99
CA SER A 154 -0.50 8.31 -1.57
C SER A 154 -0.17 9.75 -1.19
N VAL A 155 1.02 9.97 -0.66
CA VAL A 155 1.56 11.29 -0.31
C VAL A 155 2.83 11.57 -1.11
N PRO A 156 3.16 12.83 -1.41
CA PRO A 156 4.41 13.15 -2.09
C PRO A 156 5.61 12.63 -1.28
N ALA A 157 6.44 11.79 -1.90
CA ALA A 157 7.69 11.35 -1.33
C ALA A 157 8.77 12.37 -1.69
N TRP A 158 8.98 13.35 -0.81
CA TRP A 158 10.09 14.29 -0.97
C TRP A 158 11.40 13.56 -0.71
N SER A 159 12.18 13.34 -1.77
CA SER A 159 13.53 12.81 -1.63
C SER A 159 14.48 13.94 -1.23
N PRO A 160 15.04 13.93 0.00
CA PRO A 160 15.96 14.99 0.45
C PRO A 160 17.25 15.05 -0.39
N HIS A 161 17.55 14.00 -1.16
CA HIS A 161 18.69 13.94 -2.08
C HIS A 161 18.55 14.79 -3.35
N GLN A 162 17.37 15.34 -3.67
CA GLN A 162 17.22 16.22 -4.84
C GLN A 162 17.90 17.59 -4.67
N PHE A 163 18.25 18.00 -3.45
CA PHE A 163 18.77 19.35 -3.19
C PHE A 163 20.30 19.45 -3.08
N PHE A 164 21.04 18.33 -3.11
CA PHE A 164 22.48 18.33 -2.89
C PHE A 164 23.25 17.81 -4.11
N GLY A 165 23.63 18.72 -5.02
CA GLY A 165 24.86 18.55 -5.81
C GLY A 165 24.76 18.74 -7.34
N GLY A 166 24.76 20.00 -7.78
CA GLY A 166 25.73 20.53 -8.76
C GLY A 166 25.99 19.83 -10.11
N SER A 167 25.12 18.96 -10.60
CA SER A 167 25.22 18.39 -11.95
C SER A 167 24.07 18.95 -12.78
N GLU A 168 24.40 19.72 -13.82
CA GLU A 168 23.49 20.43 -14.75
C GLU A 168 22.57 19.51 -15.59
N CYS A 169 22.36 18.27 -15.16
CA CYS A 169 21.32 17.41 -15.70
C CYS A 169 19.99 17.76 -15.01
N GLU A 170 19.38 18.87 -15.43
CA GLU A 170 18.01 19.31 -15.07
C GLU A 170 16.93 18.34 -15.62
N PHE A 171 17.11 17.03 -15.49
CA PHE A 171 15.99 16.12 -15.61
C PHE A 171 15.22 16.20 -14.30
N GLU A 172 14.24 17.12 -14.25
CA GLU A 172 13.21 17.15 -13.21
C GLU A 172 12.54 15.77 -13.18
N CYS A 173 13.02 14.88 -12.31
CA CYS A 173 12.31 13.65 -12.02
C CYS A 173 10.97 14.06 -11.40
N PRO A 174 9.83 13.65 -11.99
CA PRO A 174 8.53 13.94 -11.40
C PRO A 174 8.51 13.47 -9.95
N PRO A 175 7.83 14.20 -9.04
CA PRO A 175 7.72 13.78 -7.65
C PRO A 175 7.11 12.37 -7.60
N ALA A 176 7.81 11.43 -6.97
CA ALA A 176 7.26 10.13 -6.65
C ALA A 176 6.23 10.30 -5.52
N TRP A 177 5.19 9.49 -5.55
CA TRP A 177 4.16 9.44 -4.51
C TRP A 177 4.20 8.08 -3.85
N GLU A 178 4.19 8.04 -2.53
CA GLU A 178 4.29 6.80 -1.77
C GLU A 178 3.14 6.68 -0.77
N THR A 179 2.70 5.45 -0.53
CA THR A 179 1.74 5.16 0.54
C THR A 179 2.47 4.76 1.82
N PRO A 180 1.90 5.03 3.01
CA PRO A 180 2.30 4.27 4.20
C PRO A 180 2.10 2.77 3.98
N ALA A 181 2.65 1.94 4.87
CA ALA A 181 2.44 0.50 4.80
C ALA A 181 0.96 0.15 5.04
N LEU A 182 0.31 -0.37 4.00
CA LEU A 182 -1.08 -0.82 4.01
C LEU A 182 -1.13 -2.33 4.28
N VAL A 183 -2.05 -2.75 5.15
CA VAL A 183 -2.19 -4.16 5.54
C VAL A 183 -3.36 -4.81 4.80
N PHE A 184 -3.09 -5.92 4.12
CA PHE A 184 -4.08 -6.68 3.36
C PHE A 184 -4.24 -8.08 3.94
N PRO A 185 -5.48 -8.49 4.31
CA PRO A 185 -5.75 -9.85 4.73
C PRO A 185 -5.75 -10.77 3.50
N LEU A 186 -4.90 -11.81 3.54
CA LEU A 186 -4.92 -12.88 2.56
C LEU A 186 -5.95 -13.91 3.00
N ALA A 187 -6.96 -14.12 2.16
CA ALA A 187 -8.02 -15.08 2.38
C ALA A 187 -7.87 -16.29 1.48
N ARG A 188 -8.37 -17.43 1.94
CA ARG A 188 -8.57 -18.61 1.10
C ARG A 188 -10.04 -18.95 1.08
N VAL A 189 -10.55 -19.15 -0.12
CA VAL A 189 -11.90 -19.66 -0.34
C VAL A 189 -11.79 -21.18 -0.36
N ASN A 190 -12.47 -21.81 0.59
CA ASN A 190 -12.62 -23.26 0.64
C ASN A 190 -14.04 -23.61 0.22
N ASP A 191 -14.16 -24.23 -0.95
CA ASP A 191 -15.43 -24.73 -1.45
C ASP A 191 -15.60 -26.18 -1.01
N SER A 192 -16.25 -26.37 0.13
CA SER A 192 -16.60 -27.70 0.64
C SER A 192 -18.00 -28.07 0.15
N PRO A 193 -18.20 -29.23 -0.50
CA PRO A 193 -19.53 -29.66 -0.93
C PRO A 193 -20.49 -29.88 0.26
N LEU A 194 -19.96 -30.06 1.48
CA LEU A 194 -20.74 -30.29 2.69
C LEU A 194 -20.97 -29.02 3.52
N SER A 195 -20.01 -28.10 3.51
CA SER A 195 -20.00 -26.91 4.39
C SER A 195 -20.32 -25.61 3.66
N GLY A 196 -20.41 -25.65 2.33
CA GLY A 196 -20.57 -24.47 1.49
C GLY A 196 -19.25 -23.72 1.29
N VAL A 197 -19.39 -22.45 0.89
CA VAL A 197 -18.25 -21.54 0.64
C VAL A 197 -17.81 -20.93 1.96
N GLU A 198 -16.62 -21.30 2.42
CA GLU A 198 -16.00 -20.71 3.62
C GLU A 198 -14.82 -19.82 3.23
N VAL A 199 -14.79 -18.60 3.77
CA VAL A 199 -13.70 -17.65 3.56
C VAL A 199 -12.92 -17.47 4.86
N SER A 200 -11.69 -17.97 4.88
CA SER A 200 -10.79 -17.89 6.05
C SER A 200 -9.63 -16.94 5.79
N THR A 201 -9.33 -16.04 6.74
CA THR A 201 -8.11 -15.23 6.69
C THR A 201 -6.94 -16.05 7.20
N LEU A 202 -5.93 -16.27 6.35
CA LEU A 202 -4.79 -17.14 6.67
C LEU A 202 -3.51 -16.37 6.95
N ALA A 203 -3.36 -15.17 6.39
CA ALA A 203 -2.20 -14.31 6.61
C ALA A 203 -2.57 -12.85 6.45
N ARG A 204 -1.66 -11.97 6.85
CA ARG A 204 -1.71 -10.53 6.58
C ARG A 204 -0.40 -10.12 5.94
N VAL A 205 -0.47 -9.30 4.90
CA VAL A 205 0.70 -8.75 4.23
C VAL A 205 0.66 -7.24 4.34
N ALA A 206 1.77 -6.64 4.75
CA ALA A 206 1.94 -5.19 4.76
C ALA A 206 2.74 -4.77 3.52
N LEU A 207 2.21 -3.85 2.73
CA LEU A 207 2.82 -3.35 1.50
C LEU A 207 2.83 -1.83 1.46
N SER A 208 3.91 -1.24 0.95
CA SER A 208 3.95 0.16 0.52
C SER A 208 3.92 0.22 -1.00
N PHE A 209 3.25 1.22 -1.56
CA PHE A 209 3.16 1.45 -2.99
C PHE A 209 3.83 2.76 -3.34
N SER A 210 4.50 2.80 -4.49
CA SER A 210 5.03 4.02 -5.09
C SER A 210 4.40 4.22 -6.47
N VAL A 211 3.90 5.41 -6.76
CA VAL A 211 3.39 5.80 -8.09
C VAL A 211 4.15 7.01 -8.61
N ASN A 212 4.40 7.02 -9.92
CA ASN A 212 5.18 8.06 -10.60
C ASN A 212 4.31 9.16 -11.23
N ALA A 213 3.02 9.20 -10.89
CA ALA A 213 2.06 10.18 -11.38
C ALA A 213 1.21 10.70 -10.21
N ASP A 214 0.68 11.92 -10.35
CA ASP A 214 -0.18 12.52 -9.34
C ASP A 214 -1.46 11.68 -9.13
N PRO A 215 -1.71 11.17 -7.91
CA PRO A 215 -2.88 10.34 -7.63
C PRO A 215 -4.19 11.09 -7.90
N THR A 216 -4.23 12.41 -7.74
CA THR A 216 -5.41 13.24 -8.03
C THR A 216 -5.74 13.25 -9.51
N VAL A 217 -4.72 13.30 -10.37
CA VAL A 217 -4.89 13.25 -11.82
C VAL A 217 -5.38 11.86 -12.24
N LEU A 218 -4.76 10.80 -11.73
CA LEU A 218 -5.16 9.42 -12.02
C LEU A 218 -6.61 9.13 -11.57
N LEU A 219 -7.01 9.62 -10.40
CA LEU A 219 -8.38 9.47 -9.90
C LEU A 219 -9.38 10.20 -10.80
N ARG A 220 -9.07 11.43 -11.22
CA ARG A 220 -9.92 12.20 -12.14
C ARG A 220 -10.04 11.52 -13.51
N GLU A 221 -8.94 11.01 -14.05
CA GLU A 221 -8.98 10.25 -15.31
C GLU A 221 -9.88 9.02 -15.16
N ALA A 222 -9.70 8.23 -14.09
CA ALA A 222 -10.54 7.07 -13.82
C ALA A 222 -12.04 7.43 -13.75
N GLU A 223 -12.39 8.51 -13.05
CA GLU A 223 -13.76 9.04 -13.00
C GLU A 223 -14.29 9.44 -14.38
N GLN A 224 -13.47 10.11 -15.19
CA GLN A 224 -13.83 10.44 -16.57
C GLN A 224 -14.06 9.20 -17.43
N PHE A 225 -13.32 8.12 -17.21
CA PHE A 225 -13.52 6.87 -17.96
C PHE A 225 -14.85 6.19 -17.61
N GLU A 226 -15.29 6.24 -16.34
CA GLU A 226 -16.58 5.68 -15.91
C GLU A 226 -17.79 6.52 -16.33
N MET A 227 -17.58 7.81 -16.63
CA MET A 227 -18.65 8.69 -17.05
C MET A 227 -19.35 8.14 -18.31
N PRO A 228 -20.69 7.96 -18.28
CA PRO A 228 -21.43 7.42 -19.41
C PRO A 228 -21.23 8.27 -20.66
N LEU A 229 -21.22 7.63 -21.83
CA LEU A 229 -21.03 8.31 -23.12
C LEU A 229 -22.02 9.47 -23.32
N THR A 230 -23.25 9.32 -22.82
CA THR A 230 -24.30 10.36 -22.89
C THR A 230 -23.86 11.67 -22.25
N TYR A 231 -23.23 11.60 -21.07
CA TYR A 231 -22.72 12.79 -20.41
C TYR A 231 -21.53 13.39 -21.15
N LYS A 232 -20.62 12.56 -21.67
CA LYS A 232 -19.45 13.04 -22.44
C LYS A 232 -19.86 13.79 -23.70
N VAL A 233 -20.87 13.27 -24.42
CA VAL A 233 -21.41 13.90 -25.62
C VAL A 233 -22.16 15.19 -25.26
N ALA A 234 -22.97 15.18 -24.18
CA ALA A 234 -23.67 16.37 -23.74
C ALA A 234 -22.71 17.51 -23.37
N ASP A 235 -21.63 17.21 -22.65
CA ASP A 235 -20.61 18.20 -22.26
C ASP A 235 -19.85 18.76 -23.48
N GLY A 236 -19.53 17.91 -24.45
CA GLY A 236 -18.94 18.33 -25.72
C GLY A 236 -19.88 19.25 -26.52
N LEU A 237 -21.17 18.92 -26.58
CA LEU A 237 -22.17 19.77 -27.25
C LEU A 237 -22.36 21.11 -26.55
N LEU A 238 -22.44 21.12 -25.22
CA LEU A 238 -22.51 22.35 -24.42
C LEU A 238 -21.28 23.23 -24.67
N SER A 239 -20.08 22.65 -24.67
CA SER A 239 -18.84 23.37 -24.96
C SER A 239 -18.85 24.00 -26.36
N CYS A 240 -19.36 23.29 -27.37
CA CYS A 240 -19.51 23.83 -28.73
C CYS A 240 -20.51 24.99 -28.80
N MET A 241 -21.60 24.96 -28.02
CA MET A 241 -22.57 26.06 -27.97
C MET A 241 -22.01 27.31 -27.26
N HIS A 242 -21.05 27.13 -26.36
CA HIS A 242 -20.40 28.23 -25.63
C HIS A 242 -19.13 28.74 -26.30
N ALA A 243 -18.66 28.11 -27.38
CA ALA A 243 -17.50 28.59 -28.11
C ALA A 243 -17.83 29.97 -28.75
N PRO A 244 -17.04 31.03 -28.46
CA PRO A 244 -17.27 32.34 -29.07
C PRO A 244 -17.11 32.21 -30.58
N LEU A 245 -18.12 32.68 -31.32
CA LEU A 245 -18.06 32.78 -32.77
C LEU A 245 -16.88 33.69 -33.10
N ALA A 246 -15.79 33.11 -33.58
CA ALA A 246 -14.62 33.86 -34.00
C ALA A 246 -15.06 34.84 -35.13
N PRO A 247 -14.80 36.14 -34.97
CA PRO A 247 -15.17 37.16 -35.97
C PRO A 247 -14.31 37.08 -37.23
#